data_AF-A0A9X0QEC0-F1
#
_entry.id   AF-A0A9X0QEC0-F1
#
_cell.length_a   1.000
_cell.length_b   1.000
_cell.length_c   1.000
_cell.angle_alpha   90.00
_cell.angle_beta   90.00
_cell.angle_gamma   90.00
#
_symmetry.space_group_name_H-M   'P 1'
#
loop_
_entity.id
_entity.type
_entity.pdbx_description
1 polymer ?
#
loop_
_entity_poly.entity_id
_entity_poly.type
_entity_poly.pdbx_seq_one_letter_code
_entity_poly.pdbx_strand_id
1 'polypeptide(L)'
;MNQSNGSARSHCLSPARAKIAIDAPLGPTTYARMFPELPSFRADEEFLHALGRAGGLCDCGDADDSPDSLADTAAGWPIFGQFVAHDITADRSTLRAHTDTAELHNARSPKLNLESLYGDGPTGHPFLYQRDDPAKFLLGQDGPDIQRNAEGTAIIGDPRMTRTC
;
A
#
# COMPACT_ATOMS: atom_id res chain seq x y z
N MET A 1 -16.90 -48.04 -7.09
CA MET A 1 -16.06 -47.18 -6.24
C MET A 1 -15.31 -46.21 -7.12
N ASN A 2 -15.55 -44.90 -7.01
CA ASN A 2 -14.61 -43.89 -7.51
C ASN A 2 -14.87 -42.58 -6.76
N GLN A 3 -14.04 -42.25 -5.77
CA GLN A 3 -14.07 -40.95 -5.10
C GLN A 3 -12.88 -40.14 -5.58
N SER A 4 -13.16 -39.01 -6.22
CA SER A 4 -12.19 -38.01 -6.63
C SER A 4 -11.69 -37.24 -5.41
N ASN A 5 -10.39 -37.35 -5.14
CA ASN A 5 -9.72 -36.75 -4.00
C ASN A 5 -9.42 -35.27 -4.28
N GLY A 6 -10.40 -34.38 -4.04
CA GLY A 6 -10.21 -32.93 -4.06
C GLY A 6 -9.61 -32.45 -2.75
N SER A 7 -8.28 -32.28 -2.70
CA SER A 7 -7.60 -31.67 -1.54
C SER A 7 -7.83 -30.15 -1.54
N ALA A 8 -8.97 -29.73 -0.99
CA ALA A 8 -9.16 -28.34 -0.60
C ALA A 8 -8.41 -28.10 0.72
N ARG A 9 -7.21 -27.51 0.63
CA ARG A 9 -6.44 -27.04 1.79
C ARG A 9 -7.20 -25.88 2.44
N SER A 10 -8.02 -26.19 3.44
CA SER A 10 -8.59 -25.20 4.35
C SER A 10 -7.47 -24.57 5.17
N HIS A 11 -6.93 -23.46 4.69
CA HIS A 11 -6.17 -22.55 5.53
C HIS A 11 -7.14 -21.82 6.47
N CYS A 12 -6.79 -21.78 7.74
CA CYS A 12 -7.59 -21.32 8.87
C CYS A 12 -8.20 -19.92 8.65
N LEU A 13 -9.41 -19.86 8.13
CA LEU A 13 -10.24 -18.67 8.10
C LEU A 13 -11.33 -18.79 9.17
N SER A 14 -11.56 -17.70 9.92
CA SER A 14 -12.66 -17.66 10.89
C SER A 14 -14.00 -17.93 10.19
N PRO A 15 -14.97 -18.60 10.84
CA PRO A 15 -16.27 -18.92 10.22
C PRO A 15 -17.03 -17.69 9.69
N ALA A 16 -16.73 -16.49 10.21
CA ALA A 16 -17.30 -15.24 9.73
C ALA A 16 -16.83 -14.84 8.31
N ARG A 17 -15.72 -15.42 7.82
CA ARG A 17 -15.13 -15.11 6.50
C ARG A 17 -15.61 -16.04 5.38
N ALA A 18 -16.37 -17.09 5.69
CA ALA A 18 -16.77 -18.12 4.72
C ALA A 18 -17.87 -17.68 3.73
N LYS A 19 -18.40 -16.45 3.83
CA LYS A 19 -19.54 -16.00 3.02
C LYS A 19 -19.18 -15.26 1.73
N ILE A 20 -17.93 -14.87 1.53
CA ILE A 20 -17.50 -14.17 0.32
C ILE A 20 -16.27 -14.89 -0.20
N ALA A 21 -16.39 -15.51 -1.38
CA ALA A 21 -15.25 -16.08 -2.07
C ALA A 21 -14.17 -14.99 -2.20
N ILE A 22 -12.91 -15.35 -1.93
CA ILE A 22 -11.77 -14.43 -1.98
C ILE A 22 -11.71 -13.71 -3.35
N ASP A 23 -12.23 -14.38 -4.38
CA ASP A 23 -12.25 -13.98 -5.79
C ASP A 23 -13.61 -13.48 -6.30
N ALA A 24 -14.61 -13.28 -5.42
CA ALA A 24 -15.86 -12.68 -5.86
C ALA A 24 -15.60 -11.24 -6.35
N PRO A 25 -16.12 -10.82 -7.52
CA PRO A 25 -16.04 -9.44 -7.96
C PRO A 25 -16.73 -8.56 -6.92
N LEU A 26 -15.95 -7.84 -6.12
CA LEU A 26 -16.50 -6.82 -5.25
C LEU A 26 -16.88 -5.66 -6.17
N GLY A 27 -18.16 -5.26 -6.14
CA GLY A 27 -18.58 -4.02 -6.80
C GLY A 27 -17.74 -2.83 -6.30
N PRO A 28 -17.78 -1.67 -6.98
CA PRO A 28 -17.01 -0.50 -6.57
C PRO A 28 -17.28 -0.20 -5.09
N THR A 29 -16.23 -0.28 -4.29
CA THR A 29 -16.35 0.00 -2.85
C THR A 29 -16.26 1.50 -2.64
N THR A 30 -17.10 2.06 -1.78
CA THR A 30 -17.03 3.48 -1.43
C THR A 30 -15.94 3.68 -0.37
N TYR A 31 -15.41 4.90 -0.30
CA TYR A 31 -14.54 5.28 0.81
C TYR A 31 -15.33 5.30 2.12
N ALA A 32 -14.65 4.93 3.22
CA ALA A 32 -15.19 5.01 4.57
C ALA A 32 -14.10 5.43 5.55
N ARG A 33 -14.51 6.03 6.68
CA ARG A 33 -13.59 6.33 7.77
C ARG A 33 -13.22 5.05 8.52
N MET A 34 -11.93 4.78 8.65
CA MET A 34 -11.43 3.64 9.43
C MET A 34 -11.77 3.77 10.93
N PHE A 35 -11.80 4.99 11.44
CA PHE A 35 -12.21 5.32 12.81
C PHE A 35 -13.26 6.43 12.80
N PRO A 36 -14.56 6.10 12.62
CA PRO A 36 -15.63 7.10 12.46
C PRO A 36 -15.78 8.03 13.68
N GLU A 37 -15.53 7.48 14.87
CA GLU A 37 -15.67 8.17 16.16
C GLU A 37 -14.43 9.00 16.54
N LEU A 38 -13.31 8.82 15.83
CA LEU A 38 -12.10 9.57 16.12
C LEU A 38 -12.24 10.99 15.51
N PRO A 39 -12.08 12.06 16.32
CA PRO A 39 -12.06 13.40 15.80
C PRO A 39 -10.94 13.56 14.78
N SER A 40 -11.20 14.33 13.72
CA SER A 40 -10.14 14.75 12.79
C SER A 40 -9.03 15.44 13.57
N PHE A 41 -7.77 15.15 13.24
CA PHE A 41 -6.65 15.94 13.72
C PHE A 41 -6.85 17.41 13.33
N ARG A 42 -6.73 18.31 14.30
CA ARG A 42 -6.77 19.75 14.11
C ARG A 42 -5.52 20.34 14.72
N ALA A 43 -4.77 21.07 13.92
CA ALA A 43 -3.60 21.82 14.34
C ALA A 43 -3.70 23.24 13.82
N ASP A 44 -3.00 24.15 14.49
CA ASP A 44 -2.83 25.51 14.02
C ASP A 44 -2.09 25.52 12.67
N GLU A 45 -2.53 26.36 11.74
CA GLU A 45 -1.94 26.44 10.41
C GLU A 45 -0.49 26.92 10.49
N GLU A 46 -0.20 27.89 11.38
CA GLU A 46 1.16 28.38 11.60
C GLU A 46 2.09 27.27 12.09
N PHE A 47 1.59 26.40 12.96
CA PHE A 47 2.33 25.22 13.41
C PHE A 47 2.62 24.23 12.27
N LEU A 48 1.64 23.98 11.38
CA LEU A 48 1.82 23.10 10.23
C LEU A 48 2.85 23.67 9.23
N HIS A 49 2.82 24.98 8.98
CA HIS A 49 3.84 25.65 8.16
C HIS A 49 5.23 25.60 8.80
N ALA A 50 5.32 25.76 10.12
CA ALA A 50 6.59 25.65 10.85
C ALA A 50 7.19 24.23 10.79
N LEU A 51 6.35 23.21 10.70
CA LEU A 51 6.77 21.82 10.57
C LEU A 51 7.35 21.51 9.18
N GLY A 52 6.72 22.02 8.12
CA GLY A 52 7.04 21.71 6.73
C GLY A 52 7.96 22.71 6.00
N ARG A 53 8.37 23.81 6.65
CA ARG A 53 9.33 24.76 6.06
C ARG A 53 10.72 24.13 5.92
N ALA A 54 11.55 24.71 5.05
CA ALA A 54 12.98 24.39 4.99
C ALA A 54 13.64 24.55 6.38
N GLY A 55 14.39 23.55 6.82
CA GLY A 55 14.95 23.41 8.17
C GLY A 55 13.92 23.06 9.26
N GLY A 56 12.68 22.75 8.90
CA GLY A 56 11.64 22.24 9.79
C GLY A 56 11.80 20.75 10.08
N LEU A 57 11.04 20.22 11.04
CA LEU A 57 11.14 18.82 11.47
C LEU A 57 10.85 17.83 10.32
N CYS A 58 10.00 18.21 9.36
CA CYS A 58 9.65 17.39 8.20
C CYS A 58 10.51 17.70 6.95
N ASP A 59 11.56 18.51 7.05
CA ASP A 59 12.43 18.86 5.92
C ASP A 59 13.45 17.75 5.58
N CYS A 60 13.47 16.66 6.36
CA CYS A 60 14.37 15.51 6.15
C CYS A 60 15.84 15.91 5.95
N GLY A 61 16.31 16.95 6.66
CA GLY A 61 17.70 17.42 6.57
C GLY A 61 18.71 16.41 7.12
N ASP A 62 20.00 16.65 6.85
CA ASP A 62 21.12 15.78 7.22
C ASP A 62 21.51 15.84 8.72
N ALA A 63 20.58 16.21 9.60
CA ALA A 63 20.87 16.32 11.02
C ALA A 63 20.92 14.92 11.66
N ASP A 64 22.07 14.57 12.25
CA ASP A 64 22.22 13.35 13.04
C ASP A 64 21.19 13.32 14.20
N ASP A 65 20.64 12.13 14.47
CA ASP A 65 19.75 11.91 15.61
C ASP A 65 20.47 12.28 16.91
N SER A 66 19.96 13.32 17.58
CA SER A 66 20.41 13.73 18.91
C SER A 66 19.39 13.27 19.97
N PRO A 67 19.80 13.13 21.24
CA PRO A 67 18.88 12.80 22.33
C PRO A 67 17.77 13.83 22.54
N ASP A 68 17.95 15.06 22.02
CA ASP A 68 16.99 16.16 22.05
C ASP A 68 16.12 16.22 20.78
N SER A 69 16.30 15.27 19.85
CA SER A 69 15.46 15.13 18.67
C SER A 69 14.02 14.83 19.10
N LEU A 70 13.07 15.61 18.61
CA LEU A 70 11.63 15.37 18.83
C LEU A 70 11.14 14.11 18.10
N ALA A 71 12.00 13.44 17.31
CA ALA A 71 11.70 12.22 16.57
C ALA A 71 11.84 10.96 17.46
N ASP A 72 11.06 10.87 18.55
CA ASP A 72 10.94 9.63 19.34
C ASP A 72 10.29 8.48 18.56
N THR A 73 9.68 8.80 17.41
CA THR A 73 8.97 7.85 16.56
C THR A 73 9.87 7.40 15.41
N ALA A 74 10.05 6.08 15.26
CA ALA A 74 10.82 5.52 14.15
C ALA A 74 10.34 6.09 12.80
N ALA A 75 11.27 6.63 12.02
CA ALA A 75 11.02 7.25 10.70
C ALA A 75 10.29 6.32 9.70
N GLY A 76 10.21 5.02 9.98
CA GLY A 76 9.47 4.05 9.18
C GLY A 76 7.94 4.11 9.32
N TRP A 77 7.38 4.71 10.38
CA TRP A 77 5.92 4.74 10.58
C TRP A 77 5.15 5.48 9.48
N PRO A 78 5.58 6.69 9.04
CA PRO A 78 4.95 7.36 7.90
C PRO A 78 5.03 6.54 6.61
N ILE A 79 6.17 5.87 6.35
CA ILE A 79 6.36 5.03 5.16
C ILE A 79 5.41 3.82 5.20
N PHE A 80 5.31 3.16 6.36
CA PHE A 80 4.38 2.05 6.56
C PHE A 80 2.93 2.50 6.40
N GLY A 81 2.57 3.67 6.93
CA GLY A 81 1.24 4.26 6.75
C GLY A 81 0.91 4.46 5.27
N GLN A 82 1.86 4.99 4.49
CA GLN A 82 1.69 5.16 3.05
C GLN A 82 1.54 3.83 2.32
N PHE A 83 2.35 2.83 2.70
CA PHE A 83 2.28 1.48 2.15
C PHE A 83 0.89 0.86 2.35
N VAL A 84 0.37 0.90 3.58
CA VAL A 84 -0.98 0.42 3.90
C VAL A 84 -2.04 1.20 3.14
N ALA A 85 -1.93 2.54 3.09
CA ALA A 85 -2.88 3.37 2.37
C ALA A 85 -2.93 3.04 0.88
N HIS A 86 -1.78 2.81 0.25
CA HIS A 86 -1.69 2.44 -1.16
C HIS A 86 -2.25 1.04 -1.47
N ASP A 87 -2.18 0.10 -0.52
CA ASP A 87 -2.75 -1.24 -0.70
C ASP A 87 -4.29 -1.21 -0.65
N ILE A 88 -4.86 -0.45 0.30
CA ILE A 88 -6.31 -0.46 0.53
C ILE A 88 -7.08 0.62 -0.25
N THR A 89 -6.40 1.62 -0.81
CA THR A 89 -7.05 2.73 -1.53
C THR A 89 -6.46 3.04 -2.90
N ALA A 90 -7.35 3.35 -3.86
CA ALA A 90 -7.00 3.93 -5.14
C ALA A 90 -8.12 4.85 -5.64
N ASP A 91 -7.92 6.16 -5.49
CA ASP A 91 -8.84 7.13 -6.07
C ASP A 91 -8.44 7.39 -7.52
N ARG A 92 -9.42 7.34 -8.42
CA ARG A 92 -9.26 7.65 -9.85
C ARG A 92 -10.21 8.76 -10.30
N SER A 93 -10.90 9.40 -9.37
CA SER A 93 -11.79 10.51 -9.64
C SER A 93 -11.01 11.72 -10.18
N THR A 94 -11.65 12.50 -11.04
CA THR A 94 -11.08 13.77 -11.49
C THR A 94 -11.06 14.76 -10.34
N LEU A 95 -9.95 15.47 -10.12
CA LEU A 95 -9.87 16.55 -9.14
C LEU A 95 -10.90 17.64 -9.49
N ARG A 96 -11.86 17.87 -8.59
CA ARG A 96 -12.86 18.94 -8.68
C ARG A 96 -12.80 19.77 -7.42
N ALA A 97 -12.98 21.08 -7.54
CA ALA A 97 -13.18 21.94 -6.38
C ALA A 97 -14.54 21.56 -5.76
N HIS A 98 -14.54 21.08 -4.51
CA HIS A 98 -15.72 20.63 -3.75
C HIS A 98 -16.30 19.24 -4.09
N THR A 99 -15.45 18.24 -4.33
CA THR A 99 -15.90 16.84 -4.43
C THR A 99 -16.59 16.38 -3.15
N ASP A 100 -17.81 15.84 -3.27
CA ASP A 100 -18.45 15.13 -2.17
C ASP A 100 -17.69 13.81 -1.93
N THR A 101 -17.15 13.65 -0.72
CA THR A 101 -16.45 12.42 -0.31
C THR A 101 -17.32 11.17 -0.38
N ALA A 102 -18.65 11.30 -0.30
CA ALA A 102 -19.58 10.19 -0.45
C ALA A 102 -19.69 9.67 -1.89
N GLU A 103 -19.32 10.49 -2.89
CA GLU A 103 -19.29 10.13 -4.31
C GLU A 103 -17.94 9.51 -4.72
N LEU A 104 -16.96 9.49 -3.81
CA LEU A 104 -15.68 8.87 -4.10
C LEU A 104 -15.81 7.35 -4.14
N HIS A 105 -15.37 6.79 -5.27
CA HIS A 105 -15.30 5.35 -5.47
C HIS A 105 -13.85 4.88 -5.38
N ASN A 106 -13.61 3.91 -4.51
CA ASN A 106 -12.32 3.25 -4.44
C ASN A 106 -12.20 2.29 -5.62
N ALA A 107 -11.25 2.56 -6.50
CA ALA A 107 -10.95 1.73 -7.67
C ALA A 107 -10.22 0.42 -7.29
N ARG A 108 -9.83 0.26 -6.01
CA ARG A 108 -9.34 -1.00 -5.44
C ARG A 108 -10.40 -1.65 -4.54
N SER A 109 -10.22 -2.95 -4.32
CA SER A 109 -10.84 -3.62 -3.19
C SER A 109 -10.06 -3.24 -1.92
N PRO A 110 -10.71 -2.86 -0.80
CA PRO A 110 -10.05 -2.49 0.44
C PRO A 110 -9.59 -3.76 1.17
N LYS A 111 -8.63 -4.46 0.57
CA LYS A 111 -8.03 -5.70 1.06
C LYS A 111 -6.57 -5.43 1.38
N LEU A 112 -6.09 -5.97 2.49
CA LEU A 112 -4.66 -6.09 2.77
C LEU A 112 -4.15 -7.37 2.11
N ASN A 113 -4.06 -7.35 0.78
CA ASN A 113 -3.63 -8.51 -0.01
C ASN A 113 -2.31 -8.27 -0.73
N LEU A 114 -1.65 -7.13 -0.49
CA LEU A 114 -0.31 -6.84 -0.99
C LEU A 114 -0.25 -6.87 -2.52
N GLU A 115 -1.36 -6.55 -3.20
CA GLU A 115 -1.40 -6.38 -4.66
C GLU A 115 -0.39 -5.32 -5.12
N SER A 116 -0.08 -4.35 -4.27
CA SER A 116 0.98 -3.36 -4.50
C SER A 116 2.36 -3.99 -4.75
N LEU A 117 2.62 -5.15 -4.15
CA LEU A 117 3.88 -5.88 -4.25
C LEU A 117 3.78 -7.08 -5.20
N TYR A 118 2.76 -7.93 -5.03
CA TYR A 118 2.61 -9.17 -5.80
C TYR A 118 1.89 -8.98 -7.14
N GLY A 119 1.20 -7.85 -7.35
CA GLY A 119 0.25 -7.70 -8.45
C GLY A 119 -0.75 -8.86 -8.48
N ASP A 120 -1.13 -9.27 -9.69
CA ASP A 120 -1.90 -10.49 -9.97
C ASP A 120 -1.09 -11.81 -9.90
N GLY A 121 0.06 -11.81 -9.23
CA GLY A 121 0.90 -12.99 -9.02
C GLY A 121 1.74 -13.42 -10.23
N PRO A 122 2.45 -14.56 -10.14
CA PRO A 122 3.38 -15.02 -11.18
C PRO A 122 2.74 -15.33 -12.54
N THR A 123 1.43 -15.58 -12.55
CA THR A 123 0.67 -15.82 -13.79
C THR A 123 0.24 -14.51 -14.45
N GLY A 124 -0.24 -13.53 -13.66
CA GLY A 124 -0.72 -12.25 -14.19
C GLY A 124 0.41 -11.26 -14.48
N HIS A 125 1.43 -11.21 -13.62
CA HIS A 125 2.60 -10.35 -13.75
C HIS A 125 3.90 -11.16 -13.66
N PRO A 126 4.17 -12.07 -14.63
CA PRO A 126 5.34 -12.96 -14.60
C PRO A 126 6.68 -12.21 -14.58
N PHE A 127 6.72 -10.97 -15.05
CA PHE A 127 7.93 -10.14 -15.06
C PHE A 127 8.39 -9.72 -13.66
N LEU A 128 7.53 -9.80 -12.64
CA LEU A 128 7.92 -9.53 -11.24
C LEU A 128 8.65 -10.71 -10.58
N TYR A 129 8.65 -11.89 -11.20
CA TYR A 129 9.11 -13.13 -10.59
C TYR A 129 10.26 -13.77 -11.35
N GLN A 130 11.05 -14.60 -10.66
CA GLN A 130 12.09 -15.37 -11.30
C GLN A 130 11.46 -16.45 -12.19
N ARG A 131 11.95 -16.57 -13.42
CA ARG A 131 11.41 -17.56 -14.39
C ARG A 131 11.61 -19.00 -13.92
N ASP A 132 12.72 -19.28 -13.27
CA ASP A 132 13.08 -20.64 -12.81
C ASP A 132 12.52 -20.97 -11.41
N ASP A 133 12.08 -19.95 -10.66
CA ASP A 133 11.47 -20.09 -9.34
C ASP A 133 10.39 -19.00 -9.14
N PRO A 134 9.16 -19.20 -9.64
CA PRO A 134 8.10 -18.21 -9.59
C PRO A 134 7.58 -17.91 -8.17
N ALA A 135 8.07 -18.62 -7.14
CA ALA A 135 7.81 -18.27 -5.75
C ALA A 135 8.69 -17.10 -5.27
N LYS A 136 9.71 -16.69 -6.04
CA LYS A 136 10.64 -15.61 -5.70
C LYS A 136 10.46 -14.41 -6.62
N PHE A 137 10.64 -13.22 -6.05
CA PHE A 137 10.72 -11.98 -6.82
C PHE A 137 11.99 -11.92 -7.65
N LEU A 138 11.87 -11.30 -8.81
CA LEU A 138 13.00 -10.88 -9.62
C LEU A 138 13.59 -9.61 -8.99
N LEU A 139 14.80 -9.74 -8.44
CA LEU A 139 15.51 -8.65 -7.78
C LEU A 139 16.37 -7.85 -8.76
N GLY A 140 16.79 -6.65 -8.34
CA GLY A 140 17.75 -5.83 -9.06
C GLY A 140 19.11 -6.51 -9.20
N GLN A 141 19.90 -6.07 -10.19
CA GLN A 141 21.24 -6.63 -10.43
C GLN A 141 22.23 -6.24 -9.33
N ASP A 142 21.98 -5.13 -8.63
CA ASP A 142 22.91 -4.50 -7.68
C ASP A 142 22.71 -4.93 -6.22
N GLY A 143 21.86 -5.93 -5.95
CA GLY A 143 21.65 -6.46 -4.60
C GLY A 143 20.21 -6.88 -4.31
N PRO A 144 19.86 -7.04 -3.02
CA PRO A 144 18.53 -7.45 -2.59
C PRO A 144 17.53 -6.27 -2.64
N ASP A 145 17.45 -5.59 -3.77
CA ASP A 145 16.50 -4.50 -4.03
C ASP A 145 15.51 -4.90 -5.12
N ILE A 146 14.43 -4.14 -5.27
CA ILE A 146 13.46 -4.28 -6.34
C ILE A 146 14.11 -4.04 -7.71
N GLN A 147 13.59 -4.73 -8.73
CA GLN A 147 14.02 -4.50 -10.10
C GLN A 147 13.71 -3.06 -10.54
N ARG A 148 14.62 -2.46 -11.32
CA ARG A 148 14.41 -1.18 -11.99
C ARG A 148 14.55 -1.34 -13.51
N ASN A 149 13.81 -0.53 -14.28
CA ASN A 149 13.96 -0.44 -15.73
C ASN A 149 15.25 0.31 -16.10
N ALA A 150 15.54 0.42 -17.41
CA ALA A 150 16.75 1.11 -17.89
C ALA A 150 16.81 2.62 -17.54
N GLU A 151 15.70 3.22 -17.12
CA GLU A 151 15.60 4.62 -16.69
C GLU A 151 15.62 4.75 -15.15
N GLY A 152 15.86 3.66 -14.42
CA GLY A 152 15.91 3.65 -12.95
C GLY A 152 14.55 3.60 -12.25
N THR A 153 13.46 3.47 -12.99
CA THR A 153 12.12 3.35 -12.41
C THR A 153 11.89 1.96 -11.85
N ALA A 154 11.46 1.87 -10.59
CA ALA A 154 11.11 0.61 -9.94
C ALA A 154 10.00 -0.14 -10.69
N ILE A 155 10.13 -1.46 -10.79
CA ILE A 155 9.15 -2.36 -11.40
C ILE A 155 8.49 -3.15 -10.27
N ILE A 156 7.25 -2.79 -9.96
CA ILE A 156 6.45 -3.34 -8.85
C ILE A 156 4.97 -3.39 -9.26
N GLY A 157 4.15 -4.11 -8.49
CA GLY A 157 2.73 -4.32 -8.81
C GLY A 157 1.91 -3.03 -8.92
N ASP A 158 2.18 -2.03 -8.07
CA ASP A 158 1.56 -0.70 -8.16
C ASP A 158 2.56 0.38 -8.59
N PRO A 159 2.46 0.93 -9.82
CA PRO A 159 3.39 1.92 -10.32
C PRO A 159 3.37 3.25 -9.54
N ARG A 160 2.34 3.51 -8.70
CA ARG A 160 2.28 4.72 -7.85
C ARG A 160 3.30 4.67 -6.70
N MET A 161 3.78 3.50 -6.33
CA MET A 161 4.78 3.33 -5.27
C MET A 161 6.23 3.48 -5.77
N THR A 162 6.43 3.79 -7.06
CA THR A 162 7.76 3.86 -7.69
C THR A 162 8.56 5.12 -7.34
N ARG A 163 7.95 6.11 -6.68
CA ARG A 163 8.57 7.41 -6.34
C ARG A 163 9.10 7.52 -4.91
N THR A 164 9.01 6.47 -4.10
CA THR A 164 9.33 6.52 -2.66
C THR A 164 10.62 5.76 -2.28
N CYS A 165 11.44 5.32 -3.25
CA CYS A 165 12.67 4.56 -2.99
C CYS A 165 13.88 5.14 -3.71
#